data_AF-A0A947HS02-F1
#
_entry.id   AF-A0A947HS02-F1
#
_cell.length_a   1.000
_cell.length_b   1.000
_cell.length_c   1.000
_cell.angle_alpha   90.00
_cell.angle_beta   90.00
_cell.angle_gamma   90.00
#
_symmetry.space_group_name_H-M   'P 1'
#
loop_
_entity.id
_entity.type
_entity.pdbx_description
1 polymer ?
#
loop_
_entity_poly.entity_id
_entity_poly.type
_entity_poly.pdbx_seq_one_letter_code
_entity_poly.pdbx_strand_id
1 'polypeptide(L)'
;MGLGLLIVVGALVVNASPSDPLDLAAQRIATLPADPPGTNNDTHYLVSNERRLDLFFDRLPVTRGGVLIGVGAEQLLILAGWTRPDLVVALDFDPVIVDLHRVHAALLRHAEDPDAFVALWADEGRAAEVLAADGALARVTAVHRLAARVVSTRLVELHERPWRGKTPRAGPKTFLTDLGQYDIVRSLAKSGRLVAIQGDLTGDVTLPALAAALRDHDLLVRTLYLSNAEQYFMYGDGYRRNLLALPMDDRTVILRTLPGRPRDFEYLSQRGPHFQGWLQRPRVRSVYAIRGLAKGAHLVGETAHRLGPPPK
;
A
#
# COMPACT_ATOMS: atom_id res chain seq x y z
N MET A 1 57.38 -7.13 -45.20
CA MET A 1 56.56 -8.11 -44.46
C MET A 1 56.26 -7.51 -43.10
N GLY A 2 55.05 -6.94 -42.93
CA GLY A 2 54.65 -6.29 -41.68
C GLY A 2 53.98 -7.29 -40.74
N LEU A 3 54.49 -7.42 -39.52
CA LEU A 3 53.80 -8.13 -38.43
C LEU A 3 52.73 -7.21 -37.84
N GLY A 4 51.46 -7.57 -38.00
CA GLY A 4 50.34 -6.95 -37.30
C GLY A 4 50.21 -7.52 -35.89
N LEU A 5 50.28 -6.65 -34.88
CA LEU A 5 50.01 -6.95 -33.49
C LEU A 5 48.49 -7.06 -33.28
N LEU A 6 48.00 -8.25 -32.94
CA LEU A 6 46.59 -8.49 -32.62
C LEU A 6 46.35 -8.13 -31.15
N ILE A 7 45.69 -7.00 -30.89
CA ILE A 7 45.21 -6.64 -29.55
C ILE A 7 43.84 -7.31 -29.36
N VAL A 8 43.80 -8.35 -28.51
CA VAL A 8 42.55 -8.94 -28.05
C VAL A 8 42.07 -8.13 -26.84
N VAL A 9 41.08 -7.27 -27.05
CA VAL A 9 40.36 -6.59 -25.97
C VAL A 9 39.36 -7.60 -25.40
N GLY A 10 39.66 -8.16 -24.23
CA GLY A 10 38.72 -8.96 -23.47
C GLY A 10 37.57 -8.07 -23.00
N ALA A 11 36.37 -8.27 -23.56
CA ALA A 11 35.16 -7.69 -23.02
C ALA A 11 34.90 -8.32 -21.64
N LEU A 12 34.91 -7.50 -20.58
CA LEU A 12 34.33 -7.90 -19.30
C LEU A 12 32.84 -8.19 -19.54
N VAL A 13 32.49 -9.46 -19.61
CA VAL A 13 31.11 -9.89 -19.40
C VAL A 13 30.85 -9.70 -17.91
N VAL A 14 30.27 -8.55 -17.56
CA VAL A 14 29.62 -8.39 -16.26
C VAL A 14 28.46 -9.37 -16.27
N ASN A 15 28.63 -10.53 -15.64
CA ASN A 15 27.52 -11.42 -15.33
C ASN A 15 26.58 -10.66 -14.39
N ALA A 16 25.59 -9.97 -14.95
CA ALA A 16 24.41 -9.59 -14.21
C ALA A 16 23.80 -10.90 -13.71
N SER A 17 23.83 -11.13 -12.39
CA SER A 17 23.05 -12.20 -11.77
C SER A 17 21.63 -12.16 -12.34
N PRO A 18 21.01 -13.30 -12.69
CA PRO A 18 19.64 -13.29 -13.15
C PRO A 18 18.81 -12.52 -12.13
N SER A 19 18.19 -11.43 -12.57
CA SER A 19 17.38 -10.59 -11.70
C SER A 19 16.29 -11.46 -11.07
N ASP A 20 16.11 -11.32 -9.74
CA ASP A 20 15.04 -12.02 -9.02
C ASP A 20 13.72 -11.79 -9.79
N PRO A 21 12.95 -12.84 -10.14
CA PRO A 21 11.69 -12.68 -10.85
C PRO A 21 10.74 -11.66 -10.21
N LEU A 22 10.81 -11.51 -8.88
CA LEU A 22 10.02 -10.54 -8.15
C LEU A 22 10.54 -9.10 -8.33
N ASP A 23 11.85 -8.90 -8.49
CA ASP A 23 12.44 -7.60 -8.83
C ASP A 23 12.02 -7.19 -10.25
N LEU A 24 11.99 -8.14 -11.19
CA LEU A 24 11.47 -7.90 -12.54
C LEU A 24 10.00 -7.50 -12.52
N ALA A 25 9.18 -8.18 -11.71
CA ALA A 25 7.77 -7.84 -11.54
C ALA A 25 7.60 -6.42 -10.94
N ALA A 26 8.39 -6.08 -9.91
CA ALA A 26 8.37 -4.76 -9.29
C ALA A 26 8.76 -3.66 -10.28
N GLN A 27 9.82 -3.88 -11.07
CA GLN A 27 10.26 -2.95 -12.13
C GLN A 27 9.18 -2.78 -13.20
N ARG A 28 8.56 -3.88 -13.64
CA ARG A 28 7.44 -3.83 -14.59
C ARG A 28 6.29 -3.00 -14.03
N ILE A 29 5.89 -3.23 -12.79
CA ILE A 29 4.79 -2.51 -12.14
C ILE A 29 5.11 -1.02 -11.97
N ALA A 30 6.36 -0.66 -11.64
CA ALA A 30 6.77 0.72 -11.47
C ALA A 30 6.67 1.57 -12.75
N THR A 31 6.62 0.93 -13.92
CA THR A 31 6.55 1.59 -15.24
C THR A 31 5.17 1.52 -15.89
N LEU A 32 4.16 1.04 -15.16
CA LEU A 32 2.80 0.95 -15.70
C LEU A 32 2.28 2.34 -16.10
N PRO A 33 1.46 2.41 -17.17
CA PRO A 33 0.78 3.64 -17.52
C PRO A 33 -0.17 4.06 -16.39
N ALA A 34 -0.29 5.37 -16.18
CA ALA A 34 -1.13 5.96 -15.15
C ALA A 34 -2.47 6.44 -15.73
N ASP A 35 -3.56 6.22 -15.00
CA ASP A 35 -4.80 6.97 -15.22
C ASP A 35 -4.58 8.48 -15.04
N PRO A 36 -5.37 9.35 -15.71
CA PRO A 36 -5.37 10.78 -15.41
C PRO A 36 -5.57 11.04 -13.91
N PRO A 37 -4.93 12.08 -13.34
CA PRO A 37 -5.09 12.38 -11.92
C PRO A 37 -6.55 12.69 -11.62
N GLY A 38 -7.07 12.12 -10.53
CA GLY A 38 -8.42 12.40 -10.06
C GLY A 38 -8.53 13.79 -9.43
N THR A 39 -9.75 14.29 -9.25
CA THR A 39 -10.00 15.56 -8.56
C THR A 39 -10.05 15.34 -7.05
N ASN A 40 -9.15 15.98 -6.30
CA ASN A 40 -9.11 15.91 -4.83
C ASN A 40 -9.44 17.24 -4.13
N ASN A 41 -9.97 18.24 -4.87
CA ASN A 41 -10.27 19.59 -4.35
C ASN A 41 -9.10 20.20 -3.55
N ASP A 42 -7.86 20.01 -4.05
CA ASP A 42 -6.60 20.46 -3.43
C ASP A 42 -6.40 19.95 -1.99
N THR A 43 -7.05 18.84 -1.63
CA THR A 43 -6.92 18.18 -0.33
C THR A 43 -6.12 16.90 -0.47
N HIS A 44 -4.97 16.84 0.21
CA HIS A 44 -4.10 15.67 0.23
C HIS A 44 -4.16 14.97 1.58
N TYR A 45 -4.53 13.68 1.60
CA TYR A 45 -4.56 12.87 2.83
C TYR A 45 -3.18 12.30 3.16
N LEU A 46 -2.27 13.20 3.57
CA LEU A 46 -0.85 12.90 3.82
C LEU A 46 -0.61 11.95 5.00
N VAL A 47 -1.62 11.75 5.87
CA VAL A 47 -1.59 10.78 6.97
C VAL A 47 -2.95 10.13 7.15
N SER A 48 -2.98 8.90 7.68
CA SER A 48 -4.23 8.23 8.02
C SER A 48 -4.93 8.86 9.22
N ASN A 49 -6.26 8.97 9.16
CA ASN A 49 -7.11 9.27 10.30
C ASN A 49 -7.78 8.02 10.91
N GLU A 50 -7.44 6.82 10.45
CA GLU A 50 -7.91 5.54 11.00
C GLU A 50 -7.13 5.21 12.28
N ARG A 51 -7.72 5.47 13.45
CA ARG A 51 -7.00 5.36 14.74
C ARG A 51 -7.01 3.94 15.31
N ARG A 52 -7.80 3.04 14.75
CA ARG A 52 -8.05 1.68 15.25
C ARG A 52 -7.72 0.59 14.24
N LEU A 53 -6.67 0.79 13.43
CA LEU A 53 -6.12 -0.23 12.52
C LEU A 53 -5.79 -1.55 13.24
N ASP A 54 -5.54 -1.53 14.56
CA ASP A 54 -5.39 -2.72 15.41
C ASP A 54 -6.57 -3.70 15.27
N LEU A 55 -7.77 -3.20 14.97
CA LEU A 55 -8.96 -4.02 14.79
C LEU A 55 -8.88 -4.95 13.56
N PHE A 56 -7.99 -4.68 12.60
CA PHE A 56 -7.72 -5.60 11.50
C PHE A 56 -6.79 -6.75 11.89
N PHE A 57 -5.98 -6.62 12.95
CA PHE A 57 -4.83 -7.49 13.19
C PHE A 57 -5.20 -8.98 13.27
N ASP A 58 -6.21 -9.34 14.08
CA ASP A 58 -6.69 -10.72 14.20
C ASP A 58 -7.50 -11.20 12.97
N ARG A 59 -7.64 -10.36 11.94
CA ARG A 59 -8.39 -10.62 10.70
C ARG A 59 -7.49 -10.73 9.48
N LEU A 60 -6.20 -10.42 9.62
CA LEU A 60 -5.20 -10.52 8.56
C LEU A 60 -4.98 -11.97 8.13
N PRO A 61 -4.46 -12.20 6.91
CA PRO A 61 -4.09 -13.54 6.49
C PRO A 61 -2.99 -14.10 7.40
N VAL A 62 -3.12 -15.38 7.78
CA VAL A 62 -2.09 -16.11 8.55
C VAL A 62 -0.84 -16.36 7.68
N THR A 63 -1.02 -16.42 6.37
CA THR A 63 0.05 -16.67 5.40
C THR A 63 0.78 -15.40 5.02
N ARG A 64 2.12 -15.45 5.11
CA ARG A 64 3.04 -14.41 4.64
C ARG A 64 3.19 -14.45 3.12
N GLY A 65 3.79 -13.40 2.56
CA GLY A 65 4.10 -13.29 1.13
C GLY A 65 2.92 -12.84 0.26
N GLY A 66 3.11 -12.90 -1.05
CA GLY A 66 2.21 -12.35 -2.06
C GLY A 66 2.24 -10.83 -2.11
N VAL A 67 1.25 -10.24 -2.80
CA VAL A 67 1.18 -8.79 -3.03
C VAL A 67 0.23 -8.13 -2.05
N LEU A 68 0.71 -7.07 -1.38
CA LEU A 68 -0.12 -6.09 -0.68
C LEU A 68 -0.39 -4.93 -1.65
N ILE A 69 -1.64 -4.73 -2.02
CA ILE A 69 -2.08 -3.56 -2.78
C ILE A 69 -2.88 -2.66 -1.84
N GLY A 70 -2.62 -1.37 -1.82
CA GLY A 70 -3.51 -0.47 -1.08
C GLY A 70 -3.35 1.00 -1.38
N VAL A 71 -4.39 1.73 -0.98
CA VAL A 71 -4.52 3.20 -1.09
C VAL A 71 -4.12 3.91 0.21
N GLY A 72 -3.90 5.22 0.16
CA GLY A 72 -3.58 6.04 1.32
C GLY A 72 -2.10 6.01 1.71
N ALA A 73 -1.77 6.60 2.87
CA ALA A 73 -0.40 6.92 3.29
C ALA A 73 0.25 5.84 4.19
N GLU A 74 0.68 6.19 5.41
CA GLU A 74 1.57 5.39 6.25
C GLU A 74 0.92 4.10 6.78
N GLN A 75 -0.40 4.02 6.80
CA GLN A 75 -1.10 2.80 7.21
C GLN A 75 -0.74 1.59 6.33
N LEU A 76 -0.34 1.82 5.07
CA LEU A 76 0.10 0.75 4.18
C LEU A 76 1.43 0.13 4.65
N LEU A 77 2.33 0.94 5.22
CA LEU A 77 3.60 0.46 5.80
C LEU A 77 3.34 -0.36 7.07
N ILE A 78 2.36 0.05 7.87
CA ILE A 78 1.91 -0.72 9.03
C ILE A 78 1.37 -2.09 8.59
N LEU A 79 0.50 -2.12 7.58
CA LEU A 79 -0.03 -3.37 7.03
C LEU A 79 1.07 -4.24 6.42
N ALA A 80 2.08 -3.65 5.78
CA ALA A 80 3.25 -4.38 5.28
C ALA A 80 4.03 -5.07 6.40
N GLY A 81 4.26 -4.39 7.52
CA GLY A 81 4.90 -4.98 8.71
C GLY A 81 4.15 -6.20 9.26
N TRP A 82 2.80 -6.16 9.26
CA TRP A 82 2.00 -7.29 9.75
C TRP A 82 1.86 -8.43 8.77
N THR A 83 1.55 -8.11 7.52
CA THR A 83 1.23 -9.10 6.49
C THR A 83 2.47 -9.70 5.85
N ARG A 84 3.63 -9.04 6.00
CA ARG A 84 4.94 -9.47 5.49
C ARG A 84 4.84 -9.88 4.00
N PRO A 85 4.41 -8.96 3.12
CA PRO A 85 4.24 -9.25 1.71
C PRO A 85 5.60 -9.38 1.03
N ASP A 86 5.60 -10.02 -0.14
CA ASP A 86 6.78 -10.08 -1.01
C ASP A 86 6.92 -8.78 -1.82
N LEU A 87 5.79 -8.12 -2.10
CA LEU A 87 5.69 -6.89 -2.88
C LEU A 87 4.57 -6.00 -2.35
N VAL A 88 4.84 -4.70 -2.23
CA VAL A 88 3.84 -3.68 -1.92
C VAL A 88 3.60 -2.81 -3.15
N VAL A 89 2.34 -2.69 -3.54
CA VAL A 89 1.89 -1.73 -4.55
C VAL A 89 1.07 -0.65 -3.83
N ALA A 90 1.72 0.49 -3.58
CA ALA A 90 1.09 1.69 -3.08
C ALA A 90 0.40 2.40 -4.25
N LEU A 91 -0.90 2.15 -4.39
CA LEU A 91 -1.71 2.67 -5.47
C LEU A 91 -2.53 3.86 -4.97
N ASP A 92 -2.42 5.02 -5.61
CA ASP A 92 -3.27 6.15 -5.25
C ASP A 92 -3.63 6.97 -6.49
N PHE A 93 -4.81 7.58 -6.51
CA PHE A 93 -5.21 8.47 -7.61
C PHE A 93 -4.60 9.86 -7.45
N ASP A 94 -4.20 10.21 -6.23
CA ASP A 94 -3.53 11.46 -5.90
C ASP A 94 -2.01 11.33 -6.10
N PRO A 95 -1.41 12.02 -7.09
CA PRO A 95 0.03 11.93 -7.35
C PRO A 95 0.90 12.39 -6.17
N VAL A 96 0.38 13.26 -5.28
CA VAL A 96 1.10 13.67 -4.07
C VAL A 96 1.26 12.51 -3.11
N ILE A 97 0.26 11.63 -2.98
CA ILE A 97 0.34 10.44 -2.13
C ILE A 97 1.28 9.39 -2.75
N VAL A 98 1.32 9.29 -4.07
CA VAL A 98 2.29 8.44 -4.77
C VAL A 98 3.73 8.93 -4.50
N ASP A 99 3.98 10.23 -4.61
CA ASP A 99 5.29 10.81 -4.30
C ASP A 99 5.62 10.74 -2.80
N LEU A 100 4.62 10.79 -1.90
CA LEU A 100 4.80 10.57 -0.47
C LEU A 100 5.35 9.17 -0.17
N HIS A 101 4.84 8.13 -0.85
CA HIS A 101 5.40 6.78 -0.74
C HIS A 101 6.82 6.67 -1.29
N ARG A 102 7.17 7.46 -2.32
CA ARG A 102 8.56 7.55 -2.81
C ARG A 102 9.48 8.19 -1.78
N VAL A 103 9.01 9.20 -1.04
CA VAL A 103 9.73 9.77 0.11
C VAL A 103 9.92 8.69 1.18
N HIS A 104 8.85 8.00 1.61
CA HIS A 104 8.96 6.93 2.60
C HIS A 104 9.97 5.86 2.18
N ALA A 105 9.90 5.38 0.93
CA ALA A 105 10.81 4.38 0.41
C ALA A 105 12.28 4.85 0.44
N ALA A 106 12.55 6.08 -0.01
CA ALA A 106 13.91 6.64 0.02
C ALA A 106 14.44 6.73 1.46
N LEU A 107 13.67 7.31 2.38
CA LEU A 107 14.10 7.45 3.78
C LEU A 107 14.30 6.09 4.47
N LEU A 108 13.44 5.09 4.21
CA LEU A 108 13.58 3.73 4.75
C LEU A 108 14.89 3.05 4.33
N ARG A 109 15.37 3.28 3.09
CA ARG A 109 16.64 2.68 2.64
C ARG A 109 17.82 3.10 3.51
N HIS A 110 17.79 4.35 3.97
CA HIS A 110 18.87 5.01 4.71
C HIS A 110 18.68 5.02 6.24
N ALA A 111 17.47 4.79 6.75
CA ALA A 111 17.23 4.65 8.18
C ALA A 111 17.44 3.21 8.65
N GLU A 112 18.42 2.98 9.53
CA GLU A 112 18.76 1.63 10.02
C GLU A 112 17.70 1.02 10.93
N ASP A 113 16.97 1.85 11.67
CA ASP A 113 15.97 1.45 12.66
C ASP A 113 14.78 2.46 12.70
N PRO A 114 13.72 2.18 13.48
CA PRO A 114 12.59 3.11 13.60
C PRO A 114 12.96 4.52 14.05
N ASP A 115 13.90 4.67 14.98
CA ASP A 115 14.32 5.97 15.52
C ASP A 115 14.94 6.83 14.41
N ALA A 116 15.85 6.24 13.63
CA ALA A 116 16.47 6.89 12.48
C ALA A 116 15.43 7.29 11.43
N PHE A 117 14.41 6.46 11.19
CA PHE A 117 13.37 6.78 10.21
C PHE A 117 12.49 7.95 10.65
N VAL A 118 12.08 7.97 11.93
CA VAL A 118 11.34 9.10 12.51
C VAL A 118 12.19 10.37 12.49
N ALA A 119 13.47 10.27 12.85
CA ALA A 119 14.40 11.39 12.85
C ALA A 119 14.62 11.98 11.44
N LEU A 120 14.75 11.14 10.41
CA LEU A 120 14.90 11.59 9.03
C LEU A 120 13.69 12.40 8.55
N TRP A 121 12.46 12.00 8.92
CA TRP A 121 11.27 12.78 8.59
C TRP A 121 11.23 14.15 9.27
N ALA A 122 11.81 14.26 10.47
CA ALA A 122 11.85 15.50 11.25
C ALA A 122 12.95 16.47 10.80
N ASP A 123 14.00 15.99 10.14
CA ASP A 123 15.14 16.79 9.68
C ASP A 123 15.09 17.01 8.17
N GLU A 124 14.59 18.19 7.76
CA GLU A 124 14.45 18.55 6.34
C GLU A 124 15.79 18.55 5.59
N GLY A 125 16.87 18.97 6.22
CA GLY A 125 18.19 19.03 5.59
C GLY A 125 18.71 17.63 5.28
N ARG A 126 18.68 16.75 6.29
CA ARG A 126 19.10 15.35 6.14
C ARG A 126 18.20 14.58 5.19
N ALA A 127 16.89 14.79 5.23
CA ALA A 127 15.97 14.20 4.27
C ALA A 127 16.27 14.64 2.84
N ALA A 128 16.56 15.93 2.62
CA ALA A 128 16.90 16.44 1.30
C ALA A 128 18.21 15.84 0.76
N GLU A 129 19.22 15.67 1.61
CA GLU A 129 20.47 14.98 1.26
C GLU A 129 20.21 13.52 0.83
N VAL A 130 19.42 12.78 1.63
CA VAL A 130 19.05 11.39 1.33
C VAL A 130 18.27 11.28 0.02
N LEU A 131 17.27 12.14 -0.17
CA LEU A 131 16.46 12.16 -1.39
C LEU A 131 17.31 12.49 -2.62
N ALA A 132 18.25 13.42 -2.51
CA ALA A 132 19.18 13.75 -3.60
C ALA A 132 20.12 12.57 -3.92
N ALA A 133 20.65 11.90 -2.89
CA ALA A 133 21.51 10.72 -3.06
C ALA A 133 20.78 9.55 -3.75
N ASP A 134 19.49 9.39 -3.50
CA ASP A 134 18.61 8.42 -4.15
C ASP A 134 18.13 8.85 -5.55
N GLY A 135 18.57 10.02 -6.04
CA GLY A 135 18.17 10.54 -7.35
C GLY A 135 16.69 10.94 -7.43
N ALA A 136 16.09 11.31 -6.29
CA ALA A 136 14.68 11.68 -6.25
C ALA A 136 14.40 12.91 -7.13
N LEU A 137 13.25 12.88 -7.81
CA LEU A 137 12.78 14.00 -8.62
C LEU A 137 12.40 15.19 -7.73
N ALA A 138 12.53 16.41 -8.26
CA ALA A 138 12.24 17.64 -7.50
C ALA A 138 10.84 17.66 -6.85
N ARG A 139 9.83 17.06 -7.52
CA ARG A 139 8.47 16.93 -6.97
C ARG A 139 8.40 16.03 -5.72
N VAL A 140 9.21 14.98 -5.65
CA VAL A 140 9.28 14.08 -4.48
C VAL A 140 9.88 14.85 -3.29
N THR A 141 10.94 15.61 -3.52
CA THR A 141 11.51 16.51 -2.50
C THR A 141 10.52 17.58 -2.06
N ALA A 142 9.72 18.13 -2.98
CA ALA A 142 8.66 19.09 -2.62
C ALA A 142 7.57 18.46 -1.73
N VAL A 143 7.18 17.21 -2.00
CA VAL A 143 6.22 16.48 -1.15
C VAL A 143 6.79 16.25 0.25
N HIS A 144 8.08 15.93 0.41
CA HIS A 144 8.69 15.87 1.73
C HIS A 144 8.47 17.18 2.50
N ARG A 145 8.80 18.34 1.90
CA ARG A 145 8.61 19.65 2.55
C ARG A 145 7.15 19.93 2.91
N LEU A 146 6.23 19.61 2.00
CA LEU A 146 4.79 19.76 2.22
C LEU A 146 4.32 18.91 3.42
N ALA A 147 4.81 17.67 3.52
CA ALA A 147 4.31 16.68 4.44
C ALA A 147 5.09 16.57 5.77
N ALA A 148 6.32 17.10 5.83
CA ALA A 148 7.28 16.86 6.91
C ALA A 148 6.67 17.05 8.30
N ARG A 149 5.96 18.17 8.54
CA ARG A 149 5.35 18.46 9.84
C ARG A 149 4.28 17.44 10.23
N VAL A 150 3.33 17.17 9.33
CA VAL A 150 2.18 16.30 9.66
C VAL A 150 2.59 14.84 9.74
N VAL A 151 3.47 14.39 8.84
CA VAL A 151 4.00 13.02 8.83
C VAL A 151 4.91 12.80 10.04
N SER A 152 5.85 13.70 10.35
CA SER A 152 6.70 13.55 11.55
C SER A 152 5.87 13.44 12.83
N THR A 153 4.86 14.30 12.98
CA THR A 153 3.95 14.25 14.14
C THR A 153 3.26 12.88 14.24
N ARG A 154 2.79 12.36 13.11
CA ARG A 154 2.12 11.06 13.03
C ARG A 154 3.07 9.89 13.31
N LEU A 155 4.28 9.92 12.77
CA LEU A 155 5.27 8.86 12.99
C LEU A 155 5.74 8.83 14.45
N VAL A 156 5.95 9.99 15.08
CA VAL A 156 6.20 10.08 16.53
C VAL A 156 5.05 9.48 17.33
N GLU A 157 3.80 9.82 16.99
CA GLU A 157 2.63 9.23 17.65
C GLU A 157 2.63 7.70 17.55
N LEU A 158 2.85 7.15 16.36
CA LEU A 158 2.86 5.71 16.12
C LEU A 158 4.07 4.98 16.74
N HIS A 159 5.19 5.68 16.89
CA HIS A 159 6.42 5.15 17.47
C HIS A 159 6.34 5.15 19.01
N GLU A 160 5.83 6.22 19.62
CA GLU A 160 5.80 6.36 21.08
C GLU A 160 4.53 5.77 21.73
N ARG A 161 3.42 5.68 20.99
CA ARG A 161 2.12 5.29 21.53
C ARG A 161 1.68 3.93 20.97
N PRO A 162 2.01 2.81 21.63
CA PRO A 162 1.46 1.53 21.23
C PRO A 162 -0.06 1.58 21.35
N TRP A 163 -0.77 0.94 20.42
CA TRP A 163 -2.23 0.88 20.55
C TRP A 163 -2.61 0.16 21.83
N ARG A 164 -3.57 0.74 22.52
CA ARG A 164 -4.19 0.15 23.70
C ARG A 164 -5.64 -0.14 23.33
N GLY A 165 -6.00 -1.42 23.30
CA GLY A 165 -7.39 -1.81 23.11
C GLY A 165 -8.24 -1.40 24.33
N LYS A 166 -9.54 -1.71 24.29
CA LYS A 166 -10.45 -1.57 25.46
C LYS A 166 -10.10 -2.53 26.60
N THR A 167 -9.24 -3.52 26.35
CA THR A 167 -8.73 -4.49 27.33
C THR A 167 -7.28 -4.18 27.70
N PRO A 168 -6.79 -4.59 28.90
CA PRO A 168 -5.42 -4.32 29.37
C PRO A 168 -4.28 -4.91 28.53
N ARG A 169 -4.57 -5.74 27.51
CA ARG A 169 -3.55 -6.25 26.60
C ARG A 169 -3.05 -5.12 25.70
N ALA A 170 -1.72 -4.99 25.62
CA ALA A 170 -1.09 -4.15 24.60
C ALA A 170 -1.57 -4.62 23.22
N GLY A 171 -1.96 -3.66 22.37
CA GLY A 171 -2.33 -3.92 20.99
C GLY A 171 -1.14 -4.43 20.17
N PRO A 172 -1.38 -4.77 18.90
CA PRO A 172 -0.31 -5.23 18.02
C PRO A 172 0.74 -4.13 17.85
N LYS A 173 2.01 -4.54 17.84
CA LYS A 173 3.12 -3.67 17.49
C LYS A 173 3.07 -3.33 16.00
N THR A 174 3.65 -2.20 15.63
CA THR A 174 3.80 -1.72 14.24
C THR A 174 5.26 -1.80 13.80
N PHE A 175 5.54 -1.50 12.52
CA PHE A 175 6.90 -1.36 12.01
C PHE A 175 7.72 -0.30 12.74
N LEU A 176 7.10 0.64 13.46
CA LEU A 176 7.80 1.64 14.26
C LEU A 176 8.11 1.19 15.69
N THR A 177 7.49 0.12 16.17
CA THR A 177 7.63 -0.36 17.56
C THR A 177 8.16 -1.79 17.66
N ASP A 178 8.51 -2.39 16.53
CA ASP A 178 9.08 -3.73 16.41
C ASP A 178 10.13 -3.78 15.31
N LEU A 179 11.39 -4.01 15.69
CA LEU A 179 12.51 -4.06 14.74
C LEU A 179 12.31 -5.11 13.64
N GLY A 180 11.75 -6.28 13.98
CA GLY A 180 11.48 -7.33 13.00
C GLY A 180 10.40 -6.98 11.98
N GLN A 181 9.46 -6.08 12.31
CA GLN A 181 8.53 -5.51 11.33
C GLN A 181 9.18 -4.37 10.54
N TYR A 182 10.00 -3.54 11.20
CA TYR A 182 10.76 -2.47 10.55
C TYR A 182 11.65 -3.02 9.43
N ASP A 183 12.44 -4.06 9.73
CA ASP A 183 13.37 -4.68 8.78
C ASP A 183 12.68 -5.20 7.53
N ILE A 184 11.43 -5.65 7.65
CA ILE A 184 10.63 -6.12 6.52
C ILE A 184 10.25 -4.96 5.61
N VAL A 185 9.71 -3.88 6.20
CA VAL A 185 9.31 -2.67 5.46
C VAL A 185 10.53 -2.01 4.80
N ARG A 186 11.64 -1.94 5.53
CA ARG A 186 12.91 -1.45 5.01
C ARG A 186 13.47 -2.34 3.89
N SER A 187 13.40 -3.66 4.02
CA SER A 187 13.85 -4.60 2.98
C SER A 187 13.06 -4.43 1.68
N LEU A 188 11.73 -4.25 1.77
CA LEU A 188 10.89 -3.93 0.61
C LEU A 188 11.35 -2.63 -0.08
N ALA A 189 11.68 -1.59 0.70
CA ALA A 189 12.20 -0.34 0.14
C ALA A 189 13.58 -0.49 -0.51
N LYS A 190 14.51 -1.24 0.12
CA LYS A 190 15.88 -1.49 -0.40
C LYS A 190 15.90 -2.35 -1.66
N SER A 191 14.99 -3.32 -1.77
CA SER A 191 14.86 -4.19 -2.94
C SER A 191 14.02 -3.57 -4.07
N GLY A 192 13.49 -2.36 -3.89
CA GLY A 192 12.60 -1.74 -4.88
C GLY A 192 11.21 -2.40 -4.97
N ARG A 193 10.84 -3.21 -3.98
CA ARG A 193 9.54 -3.92 -3.85
C ARG A 193 8.50 -3.16 -3.03
N LEU A 194 8.76 -1.90 -2.71
CA LEU A 194 7.76 -0.92 -2.29
C LEU A 194 7.53 0.03 -3.47
N VAL A 195 6.54 -0.30 -4.30
CA VAL A 195 6.29 0.36 -5.59
C VAL A 195 5.10 1.29 -5.49
N ALA A 196 5.32 2.59 -5.74
CA ALA A 196 4.27 3.59 -5.74
C ALA A 196 3.83 3.94 -7.17
N ILE A 197 2.55 3.72 -7.47
CA ILE A 197 1.95 3.96 -8.79
C ILE A 197 0.70 4.82 -8.69
N GLN A 198 0.49 5.66 -9.71
CA GLN A 198 -0.73 6.45 -9.83
C GLN A 198 -1.81 5.61 -10.51
N GLY A 199 -2.99 5.53 -9.91
CA GLY A 199 -4.13 4.81 -10.50
C GLY A 199 -5.45 5.08 -9.80
N ASP A 200 -6.52 5.07 -10.58
CA ASP A 200 -7.89 5.21 -10.07
C ASP A 200 -8.53 3.81 -9.97
N LEU A 201 -9.13 3.49 -8.83
CA LEU A 201 -9.85 2.22 -8.63
C LEU A 201 -10.97 2.00 -9.66
N THR A 202 -11.51 3.08 -10.23
CA THR A 202 -12.55 3.10 -11.25
C THR A 202 -12.03 3.30 -12.67
N GLY A 203 -10.73 3.60 -12.82
CA GLY A 203 -10.09 3.93 -14.09
C GLY A 203 -9.91 2.74 -15.04
N ASP A 204 -9.49 3.03 -16.27
CA ASP A 204 -9.38 2.07 -17.36
C ASP A 204 -7.92 1.70 -17.69
N VAL A 205 -6.94 2.33 -17.04
CA VAL A 205 -5.52 2.20 -17.41
C VAL A 205 -4.70 1.45 -16.37
N THR A 206 -4.55 1.98 -15.15
CA THR A 206 -3.54 1.47 -14.20
C THR A 206 -3.90 0.08 -13.66
N LEU A 207 -5.12 -0.08 -13.12
CA LEU A 207 -5.54 -1.35 -12.51
C LEU A 207 -5.58 -2.52 -13.51
N PRO A 208 -6.05 -2.34 -14.76
CA PRO A 208 -5.99 -3.39 -15.77
C PRO A 208 -4.57 -3.81 -16.10
N ALA A 209 -3.67 -2.85 -16.28
CA ALA A 209 -2.27 -3.10 -16.55
C ALA A 209 -1.57 -3.78 -15.37
N LEU A 210 -1.92 -3.39 -14.14
CA LEU A 210 -1.47 -4.05 -12.91
C LEU A 210 -1.97 -5.49 -12.85
N ALA A 211 -3.26 -5.73 -13.09
CA ALA A 211 -3.84 -7.07 -13.08
C ALA A 211 -3.22 -8.00 -14.13
N ALA A 212 -2.84 -7.46 -15.30
CA ALA A 212 -2.08 -8.19 -16.32
C ALA A 212 -0.66 -8.52 -15.82
N ALA A 213 0.08 -7.51 -15.35
CA ALA A 213 1.43 -7.70 -14.83
C ALA A 213 1.50 -8.70 -13.67
N LEU A 214 0.52 -8.69 -12.76
CA LEU A 214 0.47 -9.66 -11.67
C LEU A 214 0.29 -11.09 -12.19
N ARG A 215 -0.52 -11.31 -13.24
CA ARG A 215 -0.70 -12.64 -13.84
C ARG A 215 0.53 -13.08 -14.63
N ASP A 216 1.14 -12.18 -15.38
CA ASP A 216 2.34 -12.46 -16.19
C ASP A 216 3.53 -12.91 -15.33
N HIS A 217 3.51 -12.53 -14.04
CA HIS A 217 4.54 -12.87 -13.06
C HIS A 217 4.06 -13.86 -11.98
N ASP A 218 2.90 -14.52 -12.16
CA ASP A 218 2.32 -15.50 -11.22
C ASP A 218 2.17 -14.97 -9.77
N LEU A 219 1.90 -13.67 -9.63
CA LEU A 219 1.74 -13.00 -8.34
C LEU A 219 0.28 -12.96 -7.91
N LEU A 220 0.02 -13.43 -6.69
CA LEU A 220 -1.29 -13.39 -6.06
C LEU A 220 -1.41 -12.19 -5.10
N VAL A 221 -2.53 -11.48 -5.17
CA VAL A 221 -2.90 -10.46 -4.19
C VAL A 221 -3.26 -11.15 -2.89
N ARG A 222 -2.45 -10.95 -1.84
CA ARG A 222 -2.70 -11.51 -0.51
C ARG A 222 -3.52 -10.57 0.35
N THR A 223 -3.28 -9.27 0.22
CA THR A 223 -4.00 -8.23 0.96
C THR A 223 -4.36 -7.09 0.01
N LEU A 224 -5.64 -6.71 0.00
CA LEU A 224 -6.10 -5.51 -0.69
C LEU A 224 -6.69 -4.54 0.33
N TYR A 225 -6.08 -3.37 0.50
CA TYR A 225 -6.52 -2.33 1.42
C TYR A 225 -7.11 -1.14 0.67
N LEU A 226 -8.41 -0.88 0.88
CA LEU A 226 -9.18 0.13 0.14
C LEU A 226 -9.50 1.38 0.96
N SER A 227 -9.06 1.43 2.23
CA SER A 227 -9.50 2.44 3.19
C SER A 227 -11.03 2.65 3.08
N ASN A 228 -11.49 3.89 3.09
CA ASN A 228 -12.87 4.28 2.92
C ASN A 228 -13.19 4.75 1.48
N ALA A 229 -12.31 4.46 0.50
CA ALA A 229 -12.40 4.98 -0.86
C ALA A 229 -13.75 4.64 -1.54
N GLU A 230 -14.27 3.45 -1.25
CA GLU A 230 -15.52 2.92 -1.80
C GLU A 230 -16.78 3.73 -1.39
N GLN A 231 -16.67 4.72 -0.49
CA GLN A 231 -17.78 5.61 -0.18
C GLN A 231 -17.98 6.72 -1.23
N TYR A 232 -16.95 7.02 -2.02
CA TYR A 232 -16.94 8.18 -2.92
C TYR A 232 -17.43 7.86 -4.33
N PHE A 233 -17.72 6.59 -4.62
CA PHE A 233 -18.23 6.17 -5.93
C PHE A 233 -19.16 4.97 -5.82
N MET A 234 -19.96 4.76 -6.86
CA MET A 234 -20.76 3.55 -7.03
C MET A 234 -19.95 2.49 -7.79
N TYR A 235 -20.23 1.21 -7.53
CA TYR A 235 -19.64 0.08 -8.24
C TYR A 235 -20.16 -0.01 -9.69
N GLY A 236 -19.58 0.83 -10.56
CA GLY A 236 -19.76 0.80 -12.02
C GLY A 236 -18.85 -0.24 -12.68
N ASP A 237 -18.89 -0.27 -14.02
CA ASP A 237 -18.20 -1.29 -14.81
C ASP A 237 -16.68 -1.24 -14.65
N GLY A 238 -16.10 -0.04 -14.62
CA GLY A 238 -14.65 0.13 -14.43
C GLY A 238 -14.14 -0.47 -13.12
N TYR A 239 -14.77 -0.10 -12.00
CA TYR A 239 -14.47 -0.66 -10.69
C TYR A 239 -14.63 -2.19 -10.67
N ARG A 240 -15.76 -2.72 -11.16
CA ARG A 240 -15.99 -4.18 -11.21
C ARG A 240 -14.92 -4.87 -12.04
N ARG A 241 -14.68 -4.40 -13.26
CA ARG A 241 -13.67 -4.92 -14.18
C ARG A 241 -12.30 -4.98 -13.51
N ASN A 242 -11.89 -3.89 -12.86
CA ASN A 242 -10.60 -3.78 -12.18
C ASN A 242 -10.46 -4.80 -11.04
N LEU A 243 -11.43 -4.85 -10.12
CA LEU A 243 -11.32 -5.67 -8.91
C LEU A 243 -11.58 -7.16 -9.19
N LEU A 244 -12.40 -7.48 -10.20
CA LEU A 244 -12.58 -8.85 -10.69
C LEU A 244 -11.35 -9.37 -11.44
N ALA A 245 -10.55 -8.48 -12.03
CA ALA A 245 -9.34 -8.86 -12.75
C ALA A 245 -8.14 -9.12 -11.82
N LEU A 246 -8.15 -8.69 -10.56
CA LEU A 246 -7.03 -8.97 -9.67
C LEU A 246 -6.93 -10.48 -9.36
N PRO A 247 -5.73 -11.08 -9.47
CA PRO A 247 -5.53 -12.48 -9.12
C PRO A 247 -5.59 -12.67 -7.60
N MET A 248 -6.69 -13.25 -7.13
CA MET A 248 -7.00 -13.48 -5.72
C MET A 248 -7.28 -14.96 -5.46
N ASP A 249 -7.06 -15.41 -4.23
CA ASP A 249 -7.35 -16.78 -3.78
C ASP A 249 -8.12 -16.77 -2.45
N ASP A 250 -8.39 -17.97 -1.94
CA ASP A 250 -9.12 -18.21 -0.69
C ASP A 250 -8.48 -17.63 0.59
N ARG A 251 -7.20 -17.29 0.56
CA ARG A 251 -6.47 -16.63 1.65
C ARG A 251 -6.24 -15.14 1.39
N THR A 252 -6.71 -14.60 0.28
CA THR A 252 -6.75 -13.15 0.06
C THR A 252 -7.71 -12.49 1.05
N VAL A 253 -7.28 -11.40 1.68
CA VAL A 253 -8.13 -10.57 2.55
C VAL A 253 -8.27 -9.17 1.97
N ILE A 254 -9.50 -8.70 1.91
CA ILE A 254 -9.86 -7.34 1.57
C ILE A 254 -10.15 -6.58 2.85
N LEU A 255 -9.53 -5.42 3.02
CA LEU A 255 -9.62 -4.54 4.16
C LEU A 255 -10.18 -3.20 3.70
N ARG A 256 -11.20 -2.69 4.39
CA ARG A 256 -11.85 -1.42 4.07
C ARG A 256 -12.49 -0.81 5.32
N THR A 257 -12.76 0.47 5.28
CA THR A 257 -13.36 1.22 6.40
C THR A 257 -14.64 1.93 5.95
N LEU A 258 -15.59 2.14 6.87
CA LEU A 258 -16.76 2.99 6.66
C LEU A 258 -16.89 4.01 7.80
N PRO A 259 -17.27 5.26 7.53
CA PRO A 259 -17.37 6.29 8.57
C PRO A 259 -18.41 5.90 9.63
N GLY A 260 -17.95 5.76 10.87
CA GLY A 260 -18.75 5.32 12.01
C GLY A 260 -19.05 6.44 12.99
N ARG A 261 -20.12 6.31 13.77
CA ARG A 261 -20.47 7.22 14.87
C ARG A 261 -20.18 6.56 16.23
N PRO A 262 -19.86 7.31 17.30
CA PRO A 262 -19.71 8.77 17.35
C PRO A 262 -18.38 9.32 16.81
N ARG A 263 -17.39 8.47 16.55
CA ARG A 263 -16.07 8.84 15.99
C ARG A 263 -15.44 7.64 15.27
N ASP A 264 -14.41 7.88 14.45
CA ASP A 264 -13.62 6.84 13.77
C ASP A 264 -14.45 6.05 12.73
N PHE A 265 -14.03 4.82 12.43
CA PHE A 265 -14.57 3.99 11.37
C PHE A 265 -15.07 2.63 11.89
N GLU A 266 -15.97 2.01 11.12
CA GLU A 266 -16.12 0.54 11.10
C GLU A 266 -15.02 -0.08 10.26
N TYR A 267 -14.38 -1.12 10.77
CA TYR A 267 -13.28 -1.83 10.11
C TYR A 267 -13.79 -3.15 9.54
N LEU A 268 -13.78 -3.29 8.22
CA LEU A 268 -14.40 -4.41 7.52
C LEU A 268 -13.34 -5.30 6.87
N SER A 269 -13.41 -6.60 7.15
CA SER A 269 -12.60 -7.62 6.49
C SER A 269 -13.47 -8.54 5.64
N GLN A 270 -13.01 -8.94 4.46
CA GLN A 270 -13.73 -9.86 3.58
C GLN A 270 -12.73 -10.78 2.87
N ARG A 271 -13.10 -12.04 2.61
CA ARG A 271 -12.27 -12.93 1.77
C ARG A 271 -12.33 -12.47 0.31
N GLY A 272 -11.23 -12.57 -0.42
CA GLY A 272 -11.15 -12.18 -1.83
C GLY A 272 -12.27 -12.76 -2.71
N PRO A 273 -12.44 -14.09 -2.75
CA PRO A 273 -13.50 -14.73 -3.53
C PRO A 273 -14.92 -14.31 -3.10
N HIS A 274 -15.14 -14.03 -1.82
CA HIS A 274 -16.42 -13.51 -1.35
C HIS A 274 -16.68 -12.13 -1.95
N PHE A 275 -15.70 -11.24 -1.90
CA PHE A 275 -15.80 -9.89 -2.45
C PHE A 275 -16.03 -9.92 -3.97
N GLN A 276 -15.25 -10.72 -4.71
CA GLN A 276 -15.45 -10.90 -6.15
C GLN A 276 -16.84 -11.47 -6.47
N GLY A 277 -17.36 -12.41 -5.68
CA GLY A 277 -18.72 -12.89 -5.80
C GLY A 277 -19.78 -11.80 -5.60
N TRP A 278 -19.58 -10.86 -4.67
CA TRP A 278 -20.45 -9.69 -4.52
C TRP A 278 -20.37 -8.76 -5.74
N LEU A 279 -19.18 -8.52 -6.29
CA LEU A 279 -18.97 -7.67 -7.46
C LEU A 279 -19.55 -8.24 -8.76
N GLN A 280 -19.80 -9.55 -8.83
CA GLN A 280 -20.51 -10.16 -9.95
C GLN A 280 -22.02 -9.87 -9.95
N ARG A 281 -22.57 -9.31 -8.86
CA ARG A 281 -24.01 -9.00 -8.76
C ARG A 281 -24.30 -7.58 -9.24
N PRO A 282 -25.03 -7.39 -10.35
CA PRO A 282 -25.28 -6.05 -10.90
C PRO A 282 -26.02 -5.12 -9.92
N ARG A 283 -26.87 -5.69 -9.05
CA ARG A 283 -27.64 -4.92 -8.05
C ARG A 283 -26.80 -4.40 -6.87
N VAL A 284 -25.59 -4.92 -6.66
CA VAL A 284 -24.72 -4.52 -5.55
C VAL A 284 -23.93 -3.30 -5.99
N ARG A 285 -24.36 -2.10 -5.61
CA ARG A 285 -23.79 -0.85 -6.14
C ARG A 285 -22.82 -0.14 -5.20
N SER A 286 -22.62 -0.63 -3.98
CA SER A 286 -21.71 -0.02 -3.02
C SER A 286 -21.30 -0.98 -1.92
N VAL A 287 -20.25 -0.62 -1.19
CA VAL A 287 -19.79 -1.32 0.02
C VAL A 287 -20.88 -1.39 1.08
N TYR A 288 -21.77 -0.39 1.17
CA TYR A 288 -22.90 -0.37 2.10
C TYR A 288 -23.90 -1.51 1.82
N ALA A 289 -24.11 -1.85 0.54
CA ALA A 289 -24.94 -3.00 0.17
C ALA A 289 -24.31 -4.34 0.59
N ILE A 290 -22.97 -4.46 0.50
CA ILE A 290 -22.24 -5.65 1.00
C ILE A 290 -22.27 -5.70 2.53
N ARG A 291 -22.05 -4.56 3.19
CA ARG A 291 -22.04 -4.44 4.66
C ARG A 291 -23.39 -4.84 5.27
N GLY A 292 -24.49 -4.55 4.57
CA GLY A 292 -25.84 -4.97 4.95
C GLY A 292 -26.26 -4.43 6.31
N LEU A 293 -26.82 -3.21 6.34
CA LEU A 293 -27.37 -2.63 7.56
C LEU A 293 -28.86 -2.92 7.70
N ALA A 294 -29.28 -3.30 8.91
CA ALA A 294 -30.69 -3.41 9.24
C ALA A 294 -31.36 -2.03 9.16
N LYS A 295 -32.66 -1.99 8.84
CA LYS A 295 -33.43 -0.74 8.81
C LYS A 295 -33.35 -0.04 10.17
N GLY A 296 -32.91 1.22 10.17
CA GLY A 296 -32.75 2.03 11.38
C GLY A 296 -31.41 1.85 12.11
N ALA A 297 -30.57 0.90 11.69
CA ALA A 297 -29.20 0.78 12.20
C ALA A 297 -28.29 1.87 11.59
N HIS A 298 -27.25 2.23 12.33
CA HIS A 298 -26.21 3.13 11.87
C HIS A 298 -24.83 2.46 12.00
N LEU A 299 -23.85 2.98 11.29
CA LEU A 299 -22.46 2.53 11.40
C LEU A 299 -21.87 2.96 12.74
N VAL A 300 -21.25 2.03 13.45
CA VAL A 300 -20.69 2.26 14.80
C VAL A 300 -19.16 2.26 14.73
N GLY A 301 -18.55 3.40 15.00
CA GLY A 301 -17.10 3.53 14.92
C GLY A 301 -16.35 2.70 15.98
N GLU A 302 -15.08 2.42 15.71
CA GLU A 302 -14.22 1.54 16.50
C GLU A 302 -14.77 0.10 16.67
N THR A 303 -15.54 -0.36 15.68
CA THR A 303 -16.01 -1.75 15.61
C THR A 303 -15.45 -2.44 14.38
N ALA A 304 -15.47 -3.77 14.37
CA ALA A 304 -14.91 -4.53 13.26
C ALA A 304 -15.74 -5.75 12.89
N HIS A 305 -15.94 -5.93 11.58
CA HIS A 305 -16.82 -6.95 11.02
C HIS A 305 -16.07 -7.83 10.01
N ARG A 306 -16.49 -9.09 9.93
CA ARG A 306 -16.07 -10.02 8.87
C ARG A 306 -17.26 -10.24 7.94
N LEU A 307 -17.13 -9.82 6.69
CA LEU A 307 -18.18 -9.90 5.68
C LEU A 307 -18.16 -11.28 5.00
N GLY A 308 -19.36 -11.83 4.80
CA GLY A 308 -19.58 -13.14 4.20
C GLY A 308 -19.60 -13.11 2.66
N PRO A 309 -19.79 -14.29 2.03
CA PRO A 309 -20.11 -14.39 0.61
C PRO A 309 -21.50 -13.77 0.34
N PRO A 310 -21.83 -13.48 -0.92
CA PRO A 310 -23.17 -13.03 -1.25
C PRO A 310 -24.20 -14.16 -0.99
N PRO A 311 -25.45 -13.83 -0.60
CA PRO A 311 -26.48 -14.82 -0.28
C PRO A 311 -26.83 -15.64 -1.51
N LYS A 312 -27.04 -16.96 -1.40
CA LYS A 312 -27.33 -17.83 -2.55
C LYS A 312 -28.41 -17.29 -3.48
#